data_AF-A0A3G8C454-F1
#
_entry.id   AF-A0A3G8C454-F1
#
_cell.length_a   1.000
_cell.length_b   1.000
_cell.length_c   1.000
_cell.angle_alpha   90.00
_cell.angle_beta   90.00
_cell.angle_gamma   90.00
#
_symmetry.space_group_name_H-M   'P 1'
#
loop_
_entity.id
_entity.type
_entity.pdbx_description
1 polymer ?
#
loop_
_entity_poly.entity_id
_entity_poly.type
_entity_poly.pdbx_seq_one_letter_code
_entity_poly.pdbx_strand_id
1 'polypeptide(L)'
;MAGTSQEQAHDRNFQALFGAARKVLEAVEIDESKSRRATEALRELQDSVEKKLVRLEAGVKQSIESSAQSTANQAAELLSKRFTEADAAAQRAAELYNMAAKKLNSRRWLYFLSAQATILTLVVVSLYLWVPSLDEIKARRGEVARLDELRSRVEWSKCNVGNGQTRDCIRTDESEHADFFEDRTKKGKTYRIPKGY
;
A
#
# COMPACT_ATOMS: atom_id res chain seq x y z
N MET A 1 -52.12 -8.40 27.22
CA MET A 1 -53.27 -9.34 27.34
C MET A 1 -54.56 -8.63 26.90
N ALA A 2 -54.75 -8.36 25.60
CA ALA A 2 -55.89 -7.59 25.09
C ALA A 2 -56.67 -8.29 23.95
N GLY A 3 -56.36 -9.56 23.66
CA GLY A 3 -56.98 -10.32 22.56
C GLY A 3 -58.30 -11.02 22.89
N THR A 4 -58.59 -11.28 24.17
CA THR A 4 -59.70 -12.18 24.57
C THR A 4 -61.09 -11.55 24.49
N SER A 5 -61.20 -10.21 24.55
CA SER A 5 -62.50 -9.54 24.56
C SER A 5 -63.12 -9.40 23.17
N GLN A 6 -62.29 -9.29 22.13
CA GLN A 6 -62.74 -9.14 20.74
C GLN A 6 -63.19 -10.48 20.13
N GLU A 7 -62.51 -11.57 20.49
CA GLU A 7 -62.83 -12.94 20.06
C GLU A 7 -64.16 -13.41 20.67
N GLN A 8 -64.41 -13.12 21.96
CA GLN A 8 -65.67 -13.44 22.62
C GLN A 8 -66.87 -12.64 22.08
N ALA A 9 -66.66 -11.40 21.63
CA ALA A 9 -67.71 -10.61 21.00
C ALA A 9 -68.04 -11.11 19.60
N HIS A 10 -67.04 -11.61 18.86
CA HIS A 10 -67.20 -12.17 17.53
C HIS A 10 -68.00 -13.47 17.55
N ASP A 11 -67.67 -14.39 18.47
CA ASP A 11 -68.34 -15.69 18.60
C ASP A 11 -69.82 -15.56 18.98
N ARG A 12 -70.15 -14.63 19.89
CA ARG A 12 -71.55 -14.36 20.28
C ARG A 12 -72.39 -13.84 19.13
N ASN A 13 -71.81 -12.98 18.29
CA ASN A 13 -72.50 -12.44 17.12
C ASN A 13 -72.72 -13.54 16.06
N PHE A 14 -71.76 -14.43 15.86
CA PHE A 14 -71.90 -15.58 14.96
C PHE A 14 -72.97 -16.55 15.44
N GLN A 15 -73.02 -16.88 16.72
CA GLN A 15 -74.07 -17.73 17.29
C GLN A 15 -75.46 -17.11 17.17
N ALA A 16 -75.60 -15.80 17.37
CA ALA A 16 -76.87 -15.10 17.18
C ALA A 16 -77.31 -15.12 15.71
N LEU A 17 -76.38 -14.94 14.77
CA LEU A 17 -76.65 -14.97 13.33
C LEU A 17 -77.13 -16.35 12.87
N PHE A 18 -76.42 -17.41 13.26
CA PHE A 18 -76.77 -18.79 12.92
C PHE A 18 -78.04 -19.26 13.62
N GLY A 19 -78.28 -18.82 14.85
CA GLY A 19 -79.52 -19.08 15.58
C GLY A 19 -80.74 -18.45 14.90
N ALA A 20 -80.60 -17.21 14.39
CA ALA A 20 -81.65 -16.55 13.62
C ALA A 20 -81.89 -17.25 12.27
N ALA A 21 -80.82 -17.59 11.54
CA ALA A 21 -80.91 -18.31 10.27
C ALA A 21 -81.59 -19.68 10.43
N ARG A 22 -81.28 -20.41 11.51
CA ARG A 22 -81.90 -21.72 11.81
C ARG A 22 -83.39 -21.61 12.10
N LYS A 23 -83.81 -20.62 12.90
CA LYS A 23 -85.24 -20.37 13.18
C LYS A 23 -86.02 -19.97 11.93
N VAL A 24 -85.39 -19.24 11.02
CA VAL A 24 -85.98 -18.90 9.72
C VAL A 24 -86.13 -20.15 8.86
N LEU A 25 -85.10 -21.01 8.80
CA LEU A 25 -85.13 -22.27 8.04
C LEU A 25 -86.24 -23.22 8.54
N GLU A 26 -86.38 -23.34 9.85
CA GLU A 26 -87.39 -24.18 10.51
C GLU A 26 -88.83 -23.67 10.28
N ALA A 27 -89.01 -22.36 10.06
CA ALA A 27 -90.31 -21.76 9.74
C ALA A 27 -90.71 -21.88 8.25
N VAL A 28 -89.75 -22.14 7.36
CA VAL A 28 -89.95 -22.25 5.90
C VAL A 28 -90.46 -23.63 5.50
N GLU A 29 -90.10 -24.66 6.24
CA GLU A 29 -90.50 -26.06 5.97
C GLU A 29 -92.03 -26.29 6.05
N ILE A 30 -92.77 -25.35 6.64
CA ILE A 30 -94.19 -25.51 6.97
C ILE A 30 -95.13 -24.75 6.01
N ASP A 31 -94.67 -23.73 5.26
CA ASP A 31 -95.57 -22.81 4.55
C ASP A 31 -94.90 -22.04 3.38
N GLU A 32 -95.50 -22.10 2.18
CA GLU A 32 -95.01 -21.49 0.93
C GLU A 32 -94.90 -19.95 1.03
N SER A 33 -95.81 -19.31 1.77
CA SER A 33 -95.82 -17.86 1.97
C SER A 33 -94.68 -17.36 2.88
N LYS A 34 -94.20 -18.22 3.79
CA LYS A 34 -93.05 -17.94 4.68
C LYS A 34 -91.71 -18.09 3.97
N SER A 35 -91.66 -18.91 2.91
CA SER A 35 -90.48 -19.04 2.04
C SER A 35 -90.06 -17.71 1.42
N ARG A 36 -91.00 -16.89 0.95
CA ARG A 36 -90.69 -15.56 0.40
C ARG A 36 -90.05 -14.63 1.43
N ARG A 37 -90.62 -14.56 2.65
CA ARG A 37 -90.08 -13.72 3.73
C ARG A 37 -88.72 -14.21 4.22
N ALA A 38 -88.52 -15.52 4.26
CA ALA A 38 -87.23 -16.10 4.60
C ALA A 38 -86.16 -15.80 3.54
N THR A 39 -86.54 -15.78 2.26
CA THR A 39 -85.63 -15.42 1.16
C THR A 39 -85.23 -13.94 1.24
N GLU A 40 -86.16 -13.06 1.62
CA GLU A 40 -85.86 -11.64 1.92
C GLU A 40 -84.95 -11.47 3.14
N ALA A 41 -85.25 -12.15 4.25
CA ALA A 41 -84.43 -12.11 5.45
C ALA A 41 -83.01 -12.66 5.22
N LEU A 42 -82.88 -13.72 4.41
CA LEU A 42 -81.58 -14.28 4.00
C LEU A 42 -80.82 -13.30 3.10
N ARG A 43 -81.50 -12.61 2.18
CA ARG A 43 -80.88 -11.56 1.34
C ARG A 43 -80.38 -10.38 2.16
N GLU A 44 -81.18 -9.91 3.12
CA GLU A 44 -80.80 -8.81 4.00
C GLU A 44 -79.62 -9.19 4.90
N LEU A 45 -79.60 -10.45 5.37
CA LEU A 45 -78.46 -10.99 6.11
C LEU A 45 -77.21 -11.09 5.23
N GLN A 46 -77.35 -11.56 4.00
CA GLN A 46 -76.25 -11.63 3.03
C GLN A 46 -75.67 -10.25 2.77
N ASP A 47 -76.50 -9.25 2.50
CA ASP A 47 -76.08 -7.87 2.24
C ASP A 47 -75.40 -7.23 3.47
N SER A 48 -75.88 -7.53 4.67
CA SER A 48 -75.28 -7.07 5.93
C SER A 48 -73.92 -7.73 6.20
N VAL A 49 -73.78 -9.03 5.91
CA VAL A 49 -72.52 -9.77 6.04
C VAL A 49 -71.51 -9.27 5.01
N GLU A 50 -71.94 -9.06 3.76
CA GLU A 50 -71.08 -8.57 2.68
C GLU A 50 -70.56 -7.16 2.99
N LYS A 51 -71.42 -6.24 3.45
CA LYS A 51 -71.01 -4.90 3.92
C LYS A 51 -70.02 -4.96 5.09
N LYS A 52 -70.20 -5.88 6.04
CA LYS A 52 -69.28 -6.04 7.16
C LYS A 52 -67.94 -6.64 6.74
N LEU A 53 -67.92 -7.58 5.80
CA LEU A 53 -66.70 -8.16 5.24
C LEU A 53 -65.89 -7.10 4.50
N VAL A 54 -66.52 -6.29 3.64
CA VAL A 54 -65.85 -5.19 2.92
C VAL A 54 -65.25 -4.18 3.90
N ARG A 55 -65.97 -3.84 4.97
CA ARG A 55 -65.48 -2.89 5.98
C ARG A 55 -64.32 -3.46 6.82
N LEU A 56 -64.38 -4.75 7.14
CA LEU A 56 -63.33 -5.44 7.85
C LEU A 56 -62.07 -5.58 6.97
N GLU A 57 -62.24 -5.92 5.69
CA GLU A 57 -61.14 -6.00 4.73
C GLU A 57 -60.42 -4.65 4.60
N ALA A 58 -61.17 -3.55 4.49
CA ALA A 58 -60.61 -2.20 4.45
C ALA A 58 -59.85 -1.85 5.74
N GLY A 59 -60.41 -2.17 6.91
CA GLY A 59 -59.76 -1.93 8.20
C GLY A 59 -58.50 -2.76 8.42
N VAL A 60 -58.51 -4.03 7.99
CA VAL A 60 -57.35 -4.93 8.05
C VAL A 60 -56.25 -4.46 7.09
N LYS A 61 -56.60 -4.10 5.84
CA LYS A 61 -55.63 -3.54 4.88
C LYS A 61 -54.95 -2.28 5.43
N GLN A 62 -55.74 -1.34 5.96
CA GLN A 62 -55.21 -0.10 6.52
C GLN A 62 -54.30 -0.35 7.74
N SER A 63 -54.70 -1.26 8.64
CA SER A 63 -53.89 -1.59 9.81
C SER A 63 -52.61 -2.34 9.45
N ILE A 64 -52.64 -3.22 8.44
CA ILE A 64 -51.44 -3.89 7.93
C ILE A 64 -50.51 -2.86 7.29
N GLU A 65 -51.04 -1.96 6.45
CA GLU A 65 -50.25 -0.93 5.79
C GLU A 65 -49.61 0.03 6.79
N SER A 66 -50.37 0.49 7.80
CA SER A 66 -49.83 1.36 8.86
C SER A 66 -48.77 0.65 9.71
N SER A 67 -48.97 -0.63 10.03
CA SER A 67 -48.03 -1.43 10.81
C SER A 67 -46.77 -1.70 10.01
N ALA A 68 -46.91 -2.10 8.74
CA ALA A 68 -45.80 -2.31 7.82
C ALA A 68 -45.00 -1.03 7.63
N GLN A 69 -45.65 0.12 7.48
CA GLN A 69 -44.97 1.41 7.34
C GLN A 69 -44.25 1.83 8.64
N SER A 70 -44.86 1.60 9.80
CA SER A 70 -44.20 1.84 11.09
C SER A 70 -42.97 0.94 11.27
N THR A 71 -43.09 -0.35 10.95
CA THR A 71 -41.98 -1.31 11.02
C THR A 71 -40.88 -0.96 10.02
N ALA A 72 -41.24 -0.57 8.79
CA ALA A 72 -40.29 -0.14 7.77
C ALA A 72 -39.53 1.13 8.20
N ASN A 73 -40.22 2.11 8.78
CA ASN A 73 -39.59 3.32 9.29
C ASN A 73 -38.64 3.02 10.46
N GLN A 74 -39.04 2.16 11.41
CA GLN A 74 -38.17 1.73 12.50
C GLN A 74 -36.95 0.95 12.00
N ALA A 75 -37.15 0.05 11.03
CA ALA A 75 -36.07 -0.69 10.42
C ALA A 75 -35.11 0.23 9.66
N ALA A 76 -35.62 1.22 8.92
CA ALA A 76 -34.82 2.23 8.23
C ALA A 76 -34.03 3.10 9.21
N GLU A 77 -34.64 3.52 10.33
CA GLU A 77 -33.95 4.29 11.36
C GLU A 77 -32.83 3.50 12.04
N LEU A 78 -33.09 2.22 12.36
CA LEU A 78 -32.07 1.31 12.91
C LEU A 78 -30.95 1.04 11.91
N LEU A 79 -31.27 0.79 10.64
CA LEU A 79 -30.28 0.63 9.59
C LEU A 79 -29.42 1.89 9.48
N SER A 80 -30.05 3.07 9.39
CA SER A 80 -29.34 4.34 9.29
C SER A 80 -28.37 4.53 10.46
N LYS A 81 -28.83 4.28 11.69
CA LYS A 81 -27.95 4.36 12.87
C LYS A 81 -26.78 3.39 12.78
N ARG A 82 -27.02 2.13 12.41
CA ARG A 82 -25.96 1.12 12.24
C ARG A 82 -24.97 1.47 11.14
N PHE A 83 -25.44 2.01 10.02
CA PHE A 83 -24.57 2.48 8.94
C PHE A 83 -23.72 3.67 9.39
N THR A 84 -24.28 4.64 10.12
CA THR A 84 -23.48 5.77 10.62
C THR A 84 -22.42 5.34 11.64
N GLU A 85 -22.74 4.38 12.50
CA GLU A 85 -21.78 3.84 13.48
C GLU A 85 -20.68 3.03 12.78
N ALA A 86 -21.06 2.20 11.80
CA ALA A 86 -20.12 1.43 10.99
C ALA A 86 -19.21 2.34 10.17
N ASP A 87 -19.75 3.40 9.56
CA ASP A 87 -18.97 4.37 8.79
C ASP A 87 -17.99 5.13 9.69
N ALA A 88 -18.41 5.54 10.89
CA ALA A 88 -17.52 6.16 11.87
C ALA A 88 -16.40 5.22 12.35
N ALA A 89 -16.66 3.92 12.46
CA ALA A 89 -15.63 2.93 12.76
C ALA A 89 -14.68 2.72 11.57
N ALA A 90 -15.20 2.68 10.34
CA ALA A 90 -14.41 2.56 9.12
C ALA A 90 -13.50 3.76 8.89
N GLN A 91 -13.99 4.98 9.12
CA GLN A 91 -13.18 6.20 9.04
C GLN A 91 -12.03 6.19 10.06
N ARG A 92 -12.30 5.78 11.31
CA ARG A 92 -11.24 5.61 12.33
C ARG A 92 -10.18 4.60 11.89
N ALA A 93 -10.59 3.47 11.32
CA ALA A 93 -9.65 2.49 10.80
C ALA A 93 -8.81 3.07 9.65
N ALA A 94 -9.45 3.76 8.70
CA ALA A 94 -8.78 4.40 7.57
C ALA A 94 -7.76 5.45 8.02
N GLU A 95 -8.10 6.24 9.04
CA GLU A 95 -7.19 7.23 9.62
C GLU A 95 -5.95 6.58 10.26
N LEU A 96 -6.15 5.52 11.05
CA LEU A 96 -5.04 4.75 11.62
C LEU A 96 -4.14 4.13 10.54
N TYR A 97 -4.71 3.59 9.47
CA TYR A 97 -3.94 3.06 8.34
C TYR A 97 -3.17 4.16 7.61
N ASN A 98 -3.76 5.33 7.40
CA ASN A 98 -3.08 6.47 6.78
C ASN A 98 -1.93 7.00 7.63
N MET A 99 -2.11 7.08 8.95
CA MET A 99 -1.03 7.44 9.87
C MET A 99 0.10 6.41 9.85
N ALA A 100 -0.24 5.11 9.86
CA ALA A 100 0.73 4.03 9.74
C ALA A 100 1.48 4.10 8.39
N ALA A 101 0.77 4.30 7.27
CA ALA A 101 1.36 4.41 5.94
C ALA A 101 2.33 5.59 5.83
N LYS A 102 1.96 6.76 6.37
CA LYS A 102 2.86 7.94 6.43
C LYS A 102 4.13 7.64 7.23
N LYS A 103 4.00 6.96 8.39
CA LYS A 103 5.14 6.60 9.25
C LYS A 103 6.04 5.55 8.60
N LEU A 104 5.49 4.58 7.86
CA LEU A 104 6.28 3.63 7.08
C LEU A 104 7.06 4.32 5.96
N ASN A 105 6.43 5.27 5.26
CA ASN A 105 7.08 5.98 4.17
C ASN A 105 8.23 6.87 4.66
N SER A 106 8.06 7.58 5.78
CA SER A 106 9.14 8.42 6.34
C SER A 106 10.33 7.59 6.82
N ARG A 107 10.09 6.43 7.43
CA ARG A 107 11.16 5.53 7.89
C ARG A 107 11.95 4.94 6.71
N ARG A 108 11.27 4.54 5.63
CA ARG A 108 11.95 4.07 4.41
C ARG A 108 12.78 5.16 3.75
N TRP A 109 12.24 6.38 3.69
CA TRP A 109 12.98 7.52 3.15
C TRP A 109 14.24 7.85 3.97
N LEU A 110 14.14 7.79 5.31
CA LEU A 110 15.30 7.92 6.21
C LEU A 110 16.36 6.85 5.95
N TYR A 111 15.97 5.59 5.76
CA TYR A 111 16.92 4.52 5.42
C TYR A 111 17.60 4.76 4.07
N PHE A 112 16.86 5.25 3.08
CA PHE A 112 17.42 5.55 1.77
C PHE A 112 18.44 6.71 1.84
N LEU A 113 18.09 7.77 2.56
CA LEU A 113 18.99 8.88 2.82
C LEU A 113 20.22 8.47 3.64
N SER A 114 20.03 7.65 4.68
CA SER A 114 21.15 7.18 5.49
C SER A 114 22.12 6.33 4.68
N ALA A 115 21.60 5.44 3.83
CA ALA A 115 22.42 4.62 2.95
C ALA A 115 23.22 5.47 1.95
N GLN A 116 22.59 6.47 1.31
CA GLN A 116 23.30 7.39 0.43
C GLN A 116 24.37 8.20 1.17
N ALA A 117 24.07 8.69 2.37
CA ALA A 117 25.04 9.40 3.18
C ALA A 117 26.24 8.51 3.54
N THR A 118 26.03 7.23 3.88
CA THR A 118 27.12 6.28 4.15
C THR A 118 27.99 6.03 2.92
N ILE A 119 27.40 5.92 1.73
CA ILE A 119 28.18 5.76 0.50
C ILE A 119 29.03 7.01 0.25
N LEU A 120 28.46 8.20 0.39
CA LEU A 120 29.19 9.47 0.21
C LEU A 120 30.33 9.61 1.22
N THR A 121 30.11 9.27 2.49
CA THR A 121 31.18 9.34 3.50
C THR A 121 32.30 8.35 3.20
N LEU A 122 31.99 7.14 2.74
CA LEU A 122 33.00 6.17 2.33
C LEU A 122 33.84 6.68 1.14
N VAL A 123 33.21 7.31 0.15
CA VAL A 123 33.92 7.92 -0.99
C VAL A 123 34.84 9.04 -0.52
N VAL A 124 34.35 9.94 0.33
CA VAL A 124 35.16 11.05 0.87
C VAL A 124 36.35 10.51 1.68
N VAL A 125 36.13 9.55 2.57
CA VAL A 125 37.21 8.92 3.34
C VAL A 125 38.23 8.24 2.43
N SER A 126 37.76 7.53 1.38
CA SER A 126 38.66 6.91 0.40
C SER A 126 39.50 7.94 -0.34
N LEU A 127 38.91 9.09 -0.72
CA LEU A 127 39.65 10.18 -1.35
C LEU A 127 40.69 10.77 -0.39
N TYR A 128 40.35 10.96 0.88
CA TYR A 128 41.32 11.43 1.88
C TYR A 128 42.46 10.45 2.14
N LEU A 129 42.20 9.13 2.08
CA LEU A 129 43.22 8.11 2.27
C LEU A 129 44.09 7.88 1.04
N TRP A 130 43.54 8.04 -0.17
CA TRP A 130 44.27 7.75 -1.42
C TRP A 130 44.93 8.98 -2.02
N VAL A 131 44.42 10.18 -1.78
CA VAL A 131 45.06 11.41 -2.22
C VAL A 131 46.12 11.79 -1.20
N PRO A 132 47.42 11.66 -1.53
CA PRO A 132 48.48 12.11 -0.63
C PRO A 132 48.28 13.60 -0.35
N SER A 133 48.51 13.99 0.90
CA SER A 133 48.34 15.38 1.31
C SER A 133 49.24 16.30 0.45
N LEU A 134 48.82 17.56 0.29
CA LEU A 134 49.55 18.53 -0.55
C LEU A 134 51.03 18.68 -0.16
N ASP A 135 51.37 18.41 1.10
CA ASP A 135 52.74 18.48 1.61
C ASP A 135 53.58 17.27 1.20
N GLU A 136 52.99 16.07 1.15
CA GLU A 136 53.65 14.88 0.58
C GLU A 136 53.89 15.05 -0.93
N ILE A 137 52.97 15.70 -1.65
CA ILE A 137 53.14 16.02 -3.08
C ILE A 137 54.31 16.99 -3.28
N LYS A 138 54.47 18.00 -2.43
CA LYS A 138 55.61 18.94 -2.50
C LYS A 138 56.94 18.24 -2.20
N ALA A 139 56.98 17.38 -1.18
CA ALA A 139 58.17 16.60 -0.86
C ALA A 139 58.57 15.66 -2.01
N ARG A 140 57.59 14.95 -2.61
CA ARG A 140 57.82 14.09 -3.79
C ARG A 140 58.30 14.90 -5.00
N ARG A 141 57.76 16.10 -5.25
CA ARG A 141 58.21 16.97 -6.33
C ARG A 141 59.63 17.48 -6.12
N GLY A 142 60.02 17.81 -4.88
CA GLY A 142 61.38 18.18 -4.54
C GLY A 142 62.37 17.04 -4.78
N GLU A 143 62.00 15.82 -4.39
CA GLU A 143 62.84 14.64 -4.61
C GLU A 143 62.97 14.31 -6.12
N VAL A 144 61.89 14.43 -6.89
CA VAL A 144 61.92 14.26 -8.35
C VAL A 144 62.80 15.33 -9.00
N ALA A 145 62.70 16.60 -8.58
CA ALA A 145 63.54 17.66 -9.12
C ALA A 145 65.03 17.43 -8.84
N ARG A 146 65.36 16.98 -7.63
CA ARG A 146 66.74 16.60 -7.26
C ARG A 146 67.25 15.40 -8.06
N LEU A 147 66.42 14.38 -8.25
CA LEU A 147 66.78 13.19 -9.03
C LEU A 147 66.92 13.52 -10.53
N ASP A 148 66.09 14.42 -11.06
CA ASP A 148 66.19 14.88 -12.45
C ASP A 148 67.44 15.75 -12.67
N GLU A 149 67.79 16.59 -11.69
CA GLU A 149 69.05 17.32 -11.70
C GLU A 149 70.26 16.36 -11.69
N LEU A 150 70.24 15.34 -10.83
CA LEU A 150 71.29 14.32 -10.81
C LEU A 150 71.33 13.50 -12.11
N ARG A 151 70.18 13.20 -12.70
CA ARG A 151 70.09 12.52 -14.00
C ARG A 151 70.66 13.38 -15.13
N SER A 152 70.39 14.68 -15.13
CA SER A 152 70.89 15.61 -16.15
C SER A 152 72.42 15.73 -16.15
N ARG A 153 73.07 15.49 -15.01
CA ARG A 153 74.54 15.47 -14.89
C ARG A 153 75.17 14.17 -15.38
N VAL A 154 74.37 13.13 -15.63
CA VAL A 154 74.85 11.83 -16.11
C VAL A 154 74.57 11.74 -17.61
N GLU A 155 75.62 11.90 -18.41
CA GLU A 155 75.54 11.69 -19.86
C GLU A 155 75.49 10.18 -20.17
N TRP A 156 74.30 9.70 -20.54
CA TRP A 156 74.10 8.35 -21.06
C TRP A 156 74.44 8.32 -22.55
N SER A 157 75.29 7.39 -22.98
CA SER A 157 75.64 7.21 -24.38
C SER A 157 75.82 5.73 -24.72
N LYS A 158 75.65 5.35 -25.99
CA LYS A 158 75.90 3.97 -26.42
C LYS A 158 77.38 3.79 -26.72
N CYS A 159 78.05 2.84 -26.07
CA CYS A 159 79.41 2.45 -26.45
C CYS A 159 79.43 1.15 -27.23
N ASN A 160 80.42 1.01 -28.11
CA ASN A 160 80.71 -0.23 -28.81
C ASN A 160 81.68 -1.09 -27.98
N VAL A 161 81.23 -2.26 -27.52
CA VAL A 161 81.99 -3.14 -26.59
C VAL A 161 82.81 -4.20 -27.35
N GLY A 162 82.95 -4.10 -28.67
CA GLY A 162 83.57 -5.12 -29.51
C GLY A 162 82.58 -6.19 -29.97
N ASN A 163 82.93 -6.95 -31.01
CA ASN A 163 82.04 -7.92 -31.70
C ASN A 163 80.70 -7.35 -32.21
N GLY A 164 80.64 -6.05 -32.50
CA GLY A 164 79.44 -5.40 -33.05
C GLY A 164 78.30 -5.17 -32.05
N GLN A 165 78.52 -5.40 -30.75
CA GLN A 165 77.51 -5.15 -29.72
C GLN A 165 77.63 -3.72 -29.15
N THR A 166 76.51 -2.99 -29.16
CA THR A 166 76.35 -1.70 -28.48
C THR A 166 75.64 -1.87 -27.13
N ARG A 167 76.19 -1.28 -26.06
CA ARG A 167 75.60 -1.26 -24.72
C ARG A 167 75.43 0.17 -24.23
N ASP A 168 74.48 0.38 -23.33
CA ASP A 168 74.30 1.68 -22.66
C ASP A 168 75.42 1.90 -21.65
N CYS A 169 76.05 3.06 -21.75
CA CYS A 169 77.17 3.47 -20.92
C CYS A 169 76.90 4.82 -20.28
N ILE A 170 77.57 5.02 -19.14
CA ILE A 170 77.63 6.31 -18.46
C ILE A 170 79.00 6.92 -18.74
N ARG A 171 79.03 8.19 -19.19
CA ARG A 171 80.27 8.96 -19.28
C ARG A 171 80.81 9.21 -17.87
N THR A 172 82.08 8.88 -17.66
CA THR A 172 82.83 9.21 -16.45
C THR A 172 84.07 9.99 -16.87
N ASP A 173 84.55 10.93 -16.06
CA ASP A 173 85.83 11.62 -16.31
C ASP A 173 86.93 11.07 -15.37
N GLU A 174 86.84 9.78 -15.04
CA GLU A 174 87.78 9.07 -14.17
C GLU A 174 88.87 8.42 -15.05
N SER A 175 89.94 9.15 -15.36
CA SER A 175 91.12 8.61 -16.07
C SER A 175 92.13 7.93 -15.15
N GLU A 176 91.95 8.02 -13.83
CA GLU A 176 92.90 7.55 -12.81
C GLU A 176 92.55 6.19 -12.17
N HIS A 177 91.37 5.61 -12.46
CA HIS A 177 90.94 4.34 -11.85
C HIS A 177 91.20 3.16 -12.79
N ALA A 178 91.66 2.01 -12.30
CA ALA A 178 92.14 0.90 -13.13
C ALA A 178 91.09 0.20 -14.03
N ASP A 179 89.79 0.41 -13.79
CA ASP A 179 88.69 -0.35 -14.41
C ASP A 179 87.83 0.48 -15.40
N PHE A 180 88.40 1.47 -16.09
CA PHE A 180 87.66 2.27 -17.08
C PHE A 180 87.54 1.58 -18.44
N PHE A 181 86.41 1.79 -19.13
CA PHE A 181 86.22 1.37 -20.51
C PHE A 181 86.45 2.56 -21.45
N GLU A 182 87.35 2.43 -22.42
CA GLU A 182 87.54 3.41 -23.48
C GLU A 182 86.83 2.94 -24.77
N ASP A 183 85.90 3.74 -25.27
CA ASP A 183 85.23 3.45 -26.53
C ASP A 183 86.20 3.66 -27.71
N ARG A 184 86.40 2.63 -28.52
CA ARG A 184 87.28 2.65 -29.71
C ARG A 184 86.93 3.74 -30.73
N THR A 185 85.69 4.23 -30.72
CA THR A 185 85.21 5.27 -31.65
C THR A 185 85.33 6.69 -31.11
N LYS A 186 85.51 6.87 -29.80
CA LYS A 186 85.56 8.19 -29.13
C LYS A 186 86.81 8.28 -28.27
N LYS A 187 87.96 8.49 -28.92
CA LYS A 187 89.27 8.61 -28.27
C LYS A 187 89.28 9.71 -27.20
N GLY A 188 89.83 9.41 -26.02
CA GLY A 188 90.06 10.38 -24.94
C GLY A 188 88.87 10.64 -24.00
N LYS A 189 87.85 9.77 -24.00
CA LYS A 189 86.70 9.86 -23.09
C LYS A 189 86.51 8.52 -22.37
N THR A 190 86.42 8.53 -21.04
CA THR A 190 86.22 7.30 -20.26
C THR A 190 84.74 7.02 -20.01
N TYR A 191 84.37 5.75 -19.97
CA TYR A 191 83.00 5.31 -19.76
C TYR A 191 82.95 4.14 -18.78
N ARG A 192 81.83 4.01 -18.06
CA ARG A 192 81.49 2.81 -17.29
C ARG A 192 80.22 2.18 -17.83
N ILE A 193 80.25 0.86 -17.95
CA ILE A 193 79.07 0.05 -18.23
C ILE A 193 78.47 -0.34 -16.87
N PRO A 194 77.21 0.00 -16.57
CA PRO A 194 76.58 -0.39 -15.30
C PRO A 194 76.58 -1.92 -15.17
N LYS A 195 77.05 -2.46 -14.03
CA LYS A 195 76.99 -3.90 -13.77
C LYS A 195 75.53 -4.29 -13.48
N GLY A 196 74.92 -5.05 -14.38
CA GLY A 196 73.52 -5.48 -14.25
C GLY A 196 72.90 -6.13 -15.49
N TYR A 197 73.71 -6.60 -16.44
CA TYR A 197 73.30 -7.43 -17.59
C TYR A 197 74.18 -8.65 -17.67
#